data_AF-A0A5C5V2J7-F1
#
_entry.id   AF-A0A5C5V2J7-F1
#
_cell.length_a   1.000
_cell.length_b   1.000
_cell.length_c   1.000
_cell.angle_alpha   90.00
_cell.angle_beta   90.00
_cell.angle_gamma   90.00
#
_symmetry.space_group_name_H-M   'P 1'
#
loop_
_entity.id
_entity.type
_entity.pdbx_description
1 polymer ?
#
loop_
_entity_poly.entity_id
_entity_poly.type
_entity_poly.pdbx_seq_one_letter_code
_entity_poly.pdbx_strand_id
1 'polypeptide(L)'
;MAGFNTHITTSTIVGIGYGAAAYVFMPEVANGETVTITTCMLTAGLCSIAGILPDLDSGSGRPVKEISAFVAAMAPMLMIDRFRRFGMGPEEIALAGAIIYMVIRFGVAEVFKKYTKHRGMWHSIPAAISVALVAFLVVSGERLDVRLLKASAVFLGFMVHLTLDEIWSVEWHGVMPRFKKSFGTAIKFWNPNSMWSNFSTYSKLAILVMAAVGDPILMQQYHLHRTPEEMQAAAPGTVPTQPPEIATEPLTFPITR
;
A
#
# COMPACT_ATOMS: atom_id res chain seq x y z
N MET A 1 16.62 17.04 9.86
CA MET A 1 15.76 16.40 8.86
C MET A 1 16.53 16.46 7.55
N ALA A 2 16.44 15.42 6.72
CA ALA A 2 16.98 15.57 5.38
C ALA A 2 16.13 16.61 4.61
N GLY A 3 16.66 17.14 3.52
CA GLY A 3 15.89 18.10 2.70
C GLY A 3 14.84 17.37 1.87
N PHE A 4 13.78 18.08 1.46
CA PHE A 4 12.77 17.59 0.51
C PHE A 4 13.41 16.93 -0.73
N ASN A 5 14.41 17.58 -1.32
CA ASN A 5 15.13 17.06 -2.48
C ASN A 5 15.86 15.73 -2.18
N THR A 6 16.38 15.56 -0.97
CA THR A 6 17.03 14.31 -0.55
C THR A 6 15.99 13.20 -0.45
N HIS A 7 14.85 13.46 0.19
CA HIS A 7 13.79 12.47 0.35
C HIS A 7 13.23 11.98 -0.99
N ILE A 8 12.85 12.90 -1.88
CA ILE A 8 12.32 12.53 -3.21
C ILE A 8 13.38 11.81 -4.05
N THR A 9 14.63 12.29 -4.07
CA THR A 9 15.69 11.69 -4.90
C THR A 9 16.02 10.28 -4.44
N THR A 10 16.29 10.08 -3.14
CA THR A 10 16.61 8.76 -2.61
C THR A 10 15.44 7.80 -2.77
N SER A 11 14.21 8.24 -2.50
CA SER A 11 13.02 7.38 -2.66
C SER A 11 12.77 7.00 -4.12
N THR A 12 13.10 7.88 -5.06
CA THR A 12 13.05 7.59 -6.50
C THR A 12 14.08 6.54 -6.89
N ILE A 13 15.34 6.69 -6.45
CA ILE A 13 16.41 5.72 -6.73
C ILE A 13 16.07 4.35 -6.14
N VAL A 14 15.63 4.30 -4.89
CA VAL A 14 15.19 3.07 -4.23
C VAL A 14 13.98 2.46 -4.96
N GLY A 15 13.03 3.28 -5.40
CA GLY A 15 11.87 2.84 -6.17
C GLY A 15 12.25 2.21 -7.52
N ILE A 16 13.19 2.81 -8.26
CA ILE A 16 13.72 2.26 -9.51
C ILE A 16 14.39 0.90 -9.25
N GLY A 17 15.24 0.81 -8.22
CA GLY A 17 15.88 -0.44 -7.83
C GLY A 17 14.86 -1.51 -7.44
N TYR A 18 13.82 -1.13 -6.69
CA TYR A 18 12.75 -2.04 -6.27
C TYR A 18 11.93 -2.56 -7.45
N GLY A 19 11.54 -1.69 -8.39
CA GLY A 19 10.86 -2.07 -9.61
C GLY A 19 11.72 -2.96 -10.53
N ALA A 20 13.01 -2.65 -10.65
CA ALA A 20 13.95 -3.47 -11.41
C ALA A 20 14.14 -4.86 -10.78
N ALA A 21 14.23 -4.94 -9.46
CA ALA A 21 14.27 -6.20 -8.73
C ALA A 21 12.99 -7.01 -8.97
N ALA A 22 11.81 -6.38 -8.90
CA ALA A 22 10.55 -7.05 -9.22
C ALA A 22 10.54 -7.62 -10.64
N TYR A 23 11.01 -6.85 -11.63
CA TYR A 23 11.12 -7.32 -13.02
C TYR A 23 11.99 -8.56 -13.18
N VAL A 24 13.11 -8.65 -12.44
CA VAL A 24 14.06 -9.77 -12.52
C VAL A 24 13.60 -10.99 -11.71
N PHE A 25 13.08 -10.77 -10.50
CA PHE A 25 12.77 -11.83 -9.54
C PHE A 25 11.31 -12.29 -9.56
N MET A 26 10.43 -11.59 -10.30
CA MET A 26 9.04 -12.00 -10.53
C MET A 26 8.73 -12.23 -12.03
N PRO A 27 9.53 -13.05 -12.76
CA PRO A 27 9.36 -13.24 -14.21
C PRO A 27 8.12 -14.06 -14.56
N GLU A 28 7.75 -15.04 -13.74
CA GLU A 28 6.50 -15.78 -13.83
C GLU A 28 5.74 -15.57 -12.54
N VAL A 29 4.75 -14.69 -12.57
CA VAL A 29 3.80 -14.63 -11.48
C VAL A 29 2.61 -15.49 -11.90
N ALA A 30 2.07 -16.30 -10.98
CA ALA A 30 1.04 -17.33 -11.23
C ALA A 30 0.02 -16.96 -12.32
N ASN A 31 -0.20 -17.87 -13.29
CA ASN A 31 -1.09 -17.76 -14.46
C ASN A 31 -0.48 -17.18 -15.75
N GLY A 32 0.86 -17.11 -15.88
CA GLY A 32 1.53 -16.82 -17.17
C GLY A 32 1.59 -15.35 -17.59
N GLU A 33 1.07 -14.43 -16.77
CA GLU A 33 1.26 -12.98 -16.95
C GLU A 33 2.50 -12.48 -16.20
N THR A 34 3.34 -11.71 -16.89
CA THR A 34 4.61 -11.20 -16.37
C THR A 34 4.46 -9.81 -15.76
N VAL A 35 5.34 -9.45 -14.81
CA VAL A 35 5.42 -8.05 -14.33
C VAL A 35 5.88 -7.16 -15.47
N THR A 36 5.00 -6.29 -15.94
CA THR A 36 5.29 -5.38 -17.05
C THR A 36 6.21 -4.24 -16.62
N ILE A 37 6.98 -3.69 -17.56
CA ILE A 37 7.77 -2.48 -17.35
C ILE A 37 6.91 -1.33 -16.81
N THR A 38 5.66 -1.20 -17.29
CA THR A 38 4.69 -0.22 -16.79
C THR A 38 4.39 -0.39 -15.30
N THR A 39 4.28 -1.63 -14.83
CA THR A 39 4.09 -1.93 -13.41
C THR A 39 5.32 -1.51 -12.59
N CYS A 40 6.52 -1.77 -13.10
CA CYS A 40 7.76 -1.36 -12.46
C CYS A 40 7.89 0.16 -12.38
N MET A 41 7.57 0.88 -13.47
CA MET A 41 7.57 2.34 -13.50
C MET A 41 6.57 2.94 -12.52
N LEU A 42 5.35 2.38 -12.48
CA LEU A 42 4.33 2.81 -11.53
C LEU A 42 4.77 2.58 -10.08
N THR A 43 5.37 1.42 -9.80
CA THR A 43 5.91 1.05 -8.49
C THR A 43 7.02 2.01 -8.05
N ALA A 44 7.93 2.38 -8.96
CA ALA A 44 8.97 3.37 -8.70
C ALA A 44 8.38 4.76 -8.40
N GLY A 45 7.38 5.19 -9.17
CA GLY A 45 6.66 6.44 -8.94
C GLY A 45 5.97 6.47 -7.58
N LEU A 46 5.24 5.41 -7.23
CA LEU A 46 4.57 5.27 -5.93
C LEU A 46 5.57 5.34 -4.76
N CYS A 47 6.71 4.67 -4.87
CA CYS A 47 7.79 4.75 -3.89
C CYS A 47 8.33 6.18 -3.74
N SER A 48 8.58 6.87 -4.86
CA SER A 48 9.06 8.27 -4.87
C SER A 48 8.11 9.21 -4.11
N ILE A 49 6.81 9.16 -4.43
CA ILE A 49 5.78 10.00 -3.82
C ILE A 49 5.65 9.68 -2.33
N ALA A 50 5.65 8.39 -1.99
CA ALA A 50 5.48 7.93 -0.62
C ALA A 50 6.61 8.42 0.31
N GLY A 51 7.81 8.60 -0.22
CA GLY A 51 8.95 9.17 0.52
C GLY A 51 8.83 10.64 0.90
N ILE A 52 7.80 11.34 0.44
CA ILE A 52 7.52 12.74 0.82
C ILE A 52 6.25 12.84 1.68
N LEU A 53 5.45 11.77 1.76
CA LEU A 53 4.22 11.77 2.56
C LEU A 53 4.43 12.10 4.05
N PRO A 54 5.53 11.69 4.72
CA PRO A 54 5.74 12.06 6.12
C PRO A 54 5.82 13.58 6.32
N ASP A 55 6.42 14.31 5.38
CA ASP A 55 6.56 15.77 5.42
C ASP A 55 5.24 16.53 5.22
N LEU A 56 4.12 15.85 4.93
CA LEU A 56 2.79 16.47 4.89
C LEU A 56 2.41 17.11 6.23
N ASP A 57 3.04 16.68 7.33
CA ASP A 57 2.81 17.22 8.67
C ASP A 57 3.68 18.46 8.99
N SER A 58 4.56 18.84 8.06
CA SER A 58 5.36 20.05 8.18
C SER A 58 4.49 21.29 7.92
N GLY A 59 4.61 22.32 8.74
CA GLY A 59 3.76 23.53 8.66
C GLY A 59 3.93 24.37 7.39
N SER A 60 4.70 23.91 6.40
CA SER A 60 4.93 24.65 5.15
C SER A 60 3.77 24.45 4.17
N GLY A 61 3.00 25.52 3.94
CA GLY A 61 1.75 25.42 3.18
C GLY A 61 1.87 25.10 1.69
N ARG A 62 3.04 25.24 1.06
CA ARG A 62 3.22 25.00 -0.39
C ARG A 62 3.48 23.52 -0.74
N PRO A 63 4.51 22.84 -0.19
CA PRO A 63 4.76 21.42 -0.52
C PRO A 63 3.57 20.51 -0.18
N VAL A 64 2.94 20.73 0.99
CA VAL A 64 1.75 20.00 1.41
C VAL A 64 0.60 20.18 0.40
N LYS A 65 0.42 21.40 -0.12
CA LYS A 65 -0.60 21.67 -1.14
C LYS A 65 -0.28 20.99 -2.46
N GLU A 66 0.97 20.94 -2.89
CA GLU A 66 1.33 20.32 -4.17
C GLU A 66 1.20 18.80 -4.12
N ILE A 67 1.75 18.16 -3.08
CA ILE A 67 1.69 16.70 -2.90
C ILE A 67 0.24 16.24 -2.74
N SER A 68 -0.57 16.93 -1.92
CA SER A 68 -1.98 16.56 -1.75
C SER A 68 -2.80 16.72 -3.03
N ALA A 69 -2.50 17.72 -3.88
CA ALA A 69 -3.15 17.86 -5.19
C ALA A 69 -2.78 16.70 -6.13
N PHE A 70 -1.51 16.31 -6.10
CA PHE A 70 -1.01 15.22 -6.91
C PHE A 70 -1.61 13.86 -6.47
N VAL A 71 -1.63 13.56 -5.18
CA VAL A 71 -2.30 12.37 -4.63
C VAL A 71 -3.80 12.39 -4.92
N ALA A 72 -4.45 13.54 -4.80
CA ALA A 72 -5.88 13.70 -5.14
C ALA A 72 -6.17 13.40 -6.62
N ALA A 73 -5.25 13.73 -7.53
CA ALA A 73 -5.39 13.43 -8.95
C ALA A 73 -5.09 11.95 -9.27
N MET A 74 -4.07 11.36 -8.64
CA MET A 74 -3.67 9.97 -8.91
C MET A 74 -4.61 8.94 -8.30
N ALA A 75 -5.10 9.16 -7.08
CA ALA A 75 -5.94 8.19 -6.36
C ALA A 75 -7.13 7.68 -7.20
N PRO A 76 -7.96 8.54 -7.83
CA PRO A 76 -9.07 8.04 -8.66
C PRO A 76 -8.60 7.33 -9.93
N MET A 77 -7.48 7.74 -10.55
CA MET A 77 -6.92 7.04 -11.70
C MET A 77 -6.50 5.62 -11.35
N LEU A 78 -5.92 5.44 -10.15
CA LEU A 78 -5.53 4.12 -9.64
C LEU A 78 -6.74 3.23 -9.29
N MET A 79 -7.94 3.79 -9.19
CA MET A 79 -9.19 3.10 -8.88
C MET A 79 -10.07 2.82 -10.11
N ILE A 80 -9.67 3.23 -11.32
CA ILE A 80 -10.51 3.12 -12.54
C ILE A 80 -11.06 1.72 -12.75
N ASP A 81 -10.21 0.70 -12.67
CA ASP A 81 -10.64 -0.68 -12.87
C ASP A 81 -11.65 -1.13 -11.80
N ARG A 82 -11.45 -0.70 -10.54
CA ARG A 82 -12.40 -0.95 -9.46
C ARG A 82 -13.76 -0.32 -9.72
N PHE A 83 -13.81 0.91 -10.23
CA PHE A 83 -15.08 1.55 -10.58
C PHE A 83 -15.80 0.81 -11.73
N ARG A 84 -15.05 0.34 -12.72
CA ARG A 84 -15.61 -0.47 -13.82
C ARG A 84 -16.21 -1.79 -13.30
N ARG A 85 -15.58 -2.44 -12.31
CA ARG A 85 -16.12 -3.65 -11.66
C ARG A 85 -17.41 -3.38 -10.88
N PHE A 86 -17.58 -2.17 -10.35
CA PHE A 86 -18.84 -1.74 -9.75
C PHE A 86 -19.93 -1.44 -10.78
N GLY A 87 -19.67 -1.67 -12.07
CA GLY A 87 -20.62 -1.42 -13.15
C GLY A 87 -20.79 0.06 -13.48
N MET A 88 -19.89 0.93 -13.00
CA MET A 88 -20.00 2.37 -13.21
C MET A 88 -19.72 2.73 -14.68
N GLY A 89 -20.60 3.55 -15.25
CA GLY A 89 -20.41 4.15 -16.57
C GLY A 89 -19.31 5.23 -16.57
N PRO A 90 -18.83 5.66 -17.75
CA PRO A 90 -17.76 6.67 -17.85
C PRO A 90 -18.07 7.99 -17.14
N GLU A 91 -19.32 8.45 -17.18
CA GLU A 91 -19.77 9.68 -16.52
C GLU A 91 -19.77 9.55 -14.99
N GLU A 92 -20.18 8.40 -14.47
CA GLU A 92 -20.16 8.08 -13.04
C GLU A 92 -18.72 7.98 -12.52
N ILE A 93 -17.82 7.37 -13.29
CA ILE A 93 -16.38 7.30 -12.98
C ILE A 93 -15.78 8.71 -12.93
N ALA A 94 -16.12 9.57 -13.90
CA ALA A 94 -15.63 10.95 -13.92
C ALA A 94 -16.13 11.73 -12.70
N LEU A 95 -17.42 11.60 -12.35
CA LEU A 95 -18.01 12.24 -11.18
C LEU A 95 -17.38 11.73 -9.87
N ALA A 96 -17.24 10.40 -9.72
CA ALA A 96 -16.59 9.79 -8.57
C ALA A 96 -15.13 10.27 -8.44
N GLY A 97 -14.41 10.36 -9.55
CA GLY A 97 -13.04 10.88 -9.58
C GLY A 97 -12.96 12.33 -9.12
N ALA A 98 -13.87 13.19 -9.59
CA ALA A 98 -13.95 14.59 -9.15
C ALA A 98 -14.27 14.71 -7.65
N ILE A 99 -15.19 13.90 -7.14
CA ILE A 99 -15.53 13.86 -5.70
C ILE A 99 -14.32 13.43 -4.87
N ILE A 100 -13.64 12.34 -5.26
CA ILE A 100 -12.44 11.87 -4.57
C ILE A 100 -11.35 12.94 -4.58
N TYR A 101 -11.14 13.60 -5.71
CA TYR A 101 -10.19 14.71 -5.81
C TYR A 101 -10.53 15.80 -4.79
N MET A 102 -11.78 16.28 -4.76
CA MET A 102 -12.21 17.33 -3.84
C MET A 102 -12.05 16.91 -2.37
N VAL A 103 -12.44 15.68 -2.03
CA VAL A 103 -12.33 15.12 -0.68
C VAL A 103 -10.87 15.06 -0.24
N ILE A 104 -9.95 14.55 -1.07
CA ILE A 104 -8.53 14.46 -0.71
C ILE A 104 -7.90 15.86 -0.65
N ARG A 105 -8.13 16.67 -1.68
CA ARG A 105 -7.50 17.97 -1.87
C ARG A 105 -7.88 18.97 -0.80
N PHE A 106 -9.17 19.07 -0.47
CA PHE A 106 -9.71 20.12 0.39
C PHE A 106 -10.15 19.58 1.75
N GLY A 107 -10.60 18.32 1.83
CA GLY A 107 -11.01 17.69 3.09
C GLY A 107 -9.82 17.11 3.83
N VAL A 108 -9.25 16.02 3.31
CA VAL A 108 -8.19 15.25 3.97
C VAL A 108 -6.99 16.13 4.26
N ALA A 109 -6.50 16.92 3.29
CA ALA A 109 -5.33 17.77 3.49
C ALA A 109 -5.51 18.82 4.61
N GLU A 110 -6.71 19.39 4.76
CA GLU A 110 -6.99 20.39 5.82
C GLU A 110 -7.17 19.75 7.19
N VAL A 111 -7.84 18.60 7.26
CA VAL A 111 -7.91 17.78 8.49
C VAL A 111 -6.48 17.40 8.90
N PHE A 112 -5.67 16.96 7.95
CA PHE A 112 -4.32 16.53 8.19
C PHE A 112 -3.50 17.61 8.91
N LYS A 113 -3.46 18.83 8.35
CA LYS A 113 -2.76 19.98 8.96
C LYS A 113 -3.24 20.33 10.38
N LYS A 114 -4.53 20.17 10.67
CA LYS A 114 -5.11 20.50 11.98
C LYS A 114 -4.78 19.47 13.05
N TYR A 115 -4.69 18.19 12.67
CA TYR A 115 -4.59 17.08 13.62
C TYR A 115 -3.20 16.45 13.71
N THR A 116 -2.33 16.63 12.71
CA THR A 116 -0.97 16.12 12.76
C THR A 116 -0.02 17.15 13.36
N LYS A 117 0.87 16.66 14.21
CA LYS A 117 2.00 17.42 14.72
C LYS A 117 3.24 16.91 14.02
N HIS A 118 4.12 17.81 13.60
CA HIS A 118 5.40 17.45 13.02
C HIS A 118 6.18 16.52 13.96
N ARG A 119 6.67 15.39 13.45
CA ARG A 119 7.29 14.29 14.24
C ARG A 119 6.36 13.64 15.27
N GLY A 120 5.05 13.74 15.08
CA GLY A 120 4.03 13.05 15.86
C GLY A 120 3.95 11.56 15.50
N MET A 121 2.75 10.98 15.60
CA MET A 121 2.53 9.59 15.17
C MET A 121 2.45 9.41 13.65
N TRP A 122 2.40 10.50 12.86
CA TRP A 122 2.51 10.39 11.41
C TRP A 122 3.93 10.03 10.97
N HIS A 123 4.96 10.50 11.68
CA HIS A 123 6.35 10.04 11.52
C HIS A 123 6.59 8.78 12.36
N SER A 124 5.99 7.65 11.96
CA SER A 124 6.12 6.39 12.68
C SER A 124 5.92 5.16 11.77
N ILE A 125 6.35 3.98 12.22
CA ILE A 125 6.12 2.73 11.48
C ILE A 125 4.62 2.41 11.34
N PRO A 126 3.76 2.54 12.38
CA PRO A 126 2.32 2.35 12.22
C PRO A 126 1.69 3.25 11.14
N ALA A 127 2.19 4.47 10.97
CA ALA A 127 1.75 5.34 9.88
C ALA A 127 2.22 4.83 8.51
N ALA A 128 3.47 4.38 8.37
CA ALA A 128 3.98 3.77 7.15
C ALA A 128 3.13 2.57 6.72
N ILE A 129 2.79 1.67 7.67
CA ILE A 129 1.93 0.52 7.42
C ILE A 129 0.52 0.97 7.01
N SER A 130 -0.04 1.97 7.70
CA SER A 130 -1.37 2.51 7.38
C SER A 130 -1.42 3.06 5.95
N VAL A 131 -0.41 3.83 5.52
CA VAL A 131 -0.35 4.38 4.16
C VAL A 131 -0.18 3.27 3.12
N ALA A 132 0.61 2.23 3.42
CA ALA A 132 0.74 1.06 2.56
C ALA A 132 -0.59 0.29 2.41
N LEU A 133 -1.36 0.14 3.49
CA LEU A 133 -2.69 -0.48 3.45
C LEU A 133 -3.69 0.36 2.65
N VAL A 134 -3.66 1.69 2.79
CA VAL A 134 -4.46 2.58 1.95
C VAL A 134 -4.08 2.39 0.47
N ALA A 135 -2.79 2.34 0.15
CA ALA A 135 -2.32 2.09 -1.20
C ALA A 135 -2.82 0.72 -1.71
N PHE A 136 -2.74 -0.33 -0.88
CA PHE A 136 -3.27 -1.65 -1.22
C PHE A 136 -4.77 -1.61 -1.58
N LEU A 137 -5.58 -0.85 -0.82
CA LEU A 137 -7.02 -0.73 -1.03
C LEU A 137 -7.37 0.14 -2.25
N VAL A 138 -6.61 1.21 -2.50
CA VAL A 138 -6.83 2.15 -3.60
C VAL A 138 -6.36 1.58 -4.94
N VAL A 139 -5.18 0.96 -4.96
CA VAL A 139 -4.56 0.48 -6.18
C VAL A 139 -5.35 -0.69 -6.75
N SER A 140 -5.73 -0.53 -8.02
CA SER A 140 -6.32 -1.59 -8.81
C SER A 140 -5.29 -2.64 -9.22
N GLY A 141 -5.77 -3.89 -9.32
CA GLY A 141 -5.03 -5.04 -9.82
C GLY A 141 -5.81 -6.31 -9.50
N GLU A 142 -5.88 -7.23 -10.46
CA GLU A 142 -6.58 -8.52 -10.26
C GLU A 142 -5.83 -9.46 -9.34
N ARG A 143 -4.52 -9.25 -9.26
CA ARG A 143 -3.62 -10.19 -8.64
C ARG A 143 -3.06 -9.63 -7.35
N LEU A 144 -3.00 -10.48 -6.32
CA LEU A 144 -2.56 -10.07 -5.01
C LEU A 144 -1.10 -9.63 -5.02
N ASP A 145 -0.24 -10.36 -5.72
CA ASP A 145 1.20 -10.08 -5.86
C ASP A 145 1.48 -8.68 -6.42
N VAL A 146 0.84 -8.28 -7.52
CA VAL A 146 1.00 -6.95 -8.12
C VAL A 146 0.49 -5.86 -7.17
N ARG A 147 -0.61 -6.09 -6.46
CA ARG A 147 -1.13 -5.13 -5.47
C ARG A 147 -0.20 -5.01 -4.28
N LEU A 148 0.31 -6.12 -3.77
CA LEU A 148 1.28 -6.16 -2.70
C LEU A 148 2.58 -5.47 -3.11
N LEU A 149 3.07 -5.68 -4.34
CA LEU A 149 4.25 -5.01 -4.88
C LEU A 149 4.09 -3.47 -4.88
N LYS A 150 2.94 -2.97 -5.32
CA LYS A 150 2.67 -1.53 -5.34
C LYS A 150 2.50 -0.97 -3.92
N ALA A 151 1.84 -1.70 -3.03
CA ALA A 151 1.66 -1.32 -1.63
C ALA A 151 2.98 -1.32 -0.84
N SER A 152 3.83 -2.34 -1.05
CA SER A 152 5.15 -2.44 -0.44
C SER A 152 6.11 -1.36 -0.96
N ALA A 153 5.99 -0.93 -2.22
CA ALA A 153 6.71 0.24 -2.72
C ALA A 153 6.33 1.52 -1.97
N VAL A 154 5.03 1.72 -1.68
CA VAL A 154 4.58 2.85 -0.86
C VAL A 154 5.14 2.76 0.56
N PHE A 155 5.10 1.57 1.17
CA PHE A 155 5.74 1.34 2.47
C PHE A 155 7.24 1.67 2.43
N LEU A 156 7.95 1.17 1.42
CA LEU A 156 9.38 1.35 1.24
C LEU A 156 9.75 2.83 1.10
N GLY A 157 9.03 3.58 0.28
CA GLY A 157 9.24 5.03 0.14
C GLY A 157 9.09 5.76 1.48
N PHE A 158 8.01 5.48 2.21
CA PHE A 158 7.79 6.06 3.55
C PHE A 158 8.92 5.68 4.52
N MET A 159 9.40 4.44 4.48
CA MET A 159 10.51 3.97 5.32
C MET A 159 11.85 4.61 4.94
N VAL A 160 12.10 4.85 3.65
CA VAL A 160 13.28 5.62 3.18
C VAL A 160 13.28 7.00 3.82
N HIS A 161 12.13 7.67 3.85
CA HIS A 161 12.00 8.96 4.52
C HIS A 161 12.38 8.89 6.01
N LEU A 162 11.75 7.98 6.77
CA LEU A 162 12.01 7.84 8.21
C LEU A 162 13.48 7.51 8.49
N THR A 163 14.08 6.67 7.65
CA THR A 163 15.48 6.25 7.77
C THR A 163 16.42 7.42 7.49
N LEU A 164 16.18 8.19 6.43
CA LEU A 164 16.96 9.39 6.13
C LEU A 164 16.90 10.41 7.26
N ASP A 165 15.73 10.56 7.87
CA ASP A 165 15.55 11.47 9.00
C ASP A 165 16.30 11.07 10.27
N GLU A 166 16.49 9.77 10.45
CA GLU A 166 17.26 9.20 11.54
C GLU A 166 18.76 9.38 11.25
N ILE A 167 19.22 9.06 10.04
CA ILE A 167 20.62 9.24 9.62
C ILE A 167 21.05 10.71 9.72
N TRP A 168 20.22 11.65 9.26
CA TRP A 168 20.52 13.10 9.31
C TRP A 168 20.36 13.72 10.71
N SER A 169 19.98 12.92 11.70
CA SER A 169 19.96 13.32 13.10
C SER A 169 21.27 13.00 13.84
N VAL A 170 22.20 12.30 13.19
CA VAL A 170 23.57 12.08 13.63
C VAL A 170 24.47 13.16 13.03
N GLU A 171 25.10 13.98 13.87
CA GLU A 171 26.09 14.99 13.45
C GLU A 171 27.49 14.54 13.81
N TRP A 172 28.45 14.76 12.91
CA TRP A 172 29.86 14.47 13.19
C TRP A 172 30.56 15.76 13.66
N HIS A 173 31.06 15.76 14.90
CA HIS A 173 31.92 16.84 15.40
C HIS A 173 33.33 16.27 15.63
N GLY A 174 34.19 16.39 14.62
CA GLY A 174 35.51 15.76 14.63
C GLY A 174 35.39 14.23 14.55
N VAL A 175 35.96 13.51 15.52
CA VAL A 175 35.99 12.03 15.55
C VAL A 175 34.74 11.42 16.23
N MET A 176 33.98 12.21 17.00
CA MET A 176 32.87 11.70 17.81
C MET A 176 31.50 12.04 17.19
N PRO A 177 30.56 11.08 17.10
CA PRO A 177 29.18 11.34 16.70
C PRO A 177 28.41 12.03 17.83
N ARG A 178 27.70 13.11 17.48
CA ARG A 178 26.76 13.82 18.36
C ARG A 178 25.33 13.61 17.85
N PHE A 179 24.46 13.14 18.73
CA PHE A 179 23.05 12.90 18.40
C PHE A 179 22.21 14.16 18.63
N LYS A 180 21.35 14.52 17.67
CA LYS A 180 20.31 15.53 17.89
C LYS A 180 19.29 15.00 18.88
N LYS A 181 18.58 15.90 19.56
CA LYS A 181 17.37 15.56 20.36
C LYS A 181 16.29 14.84 19.52
N SER A 182 16.39 14.91 18.20
CA SER A 182 15.50 14.28 17.25
C SER A 182 15.88 12.83 16.90
N PHE A 183 17.03 12.34 17.36
CA PHE A 183 17.45 10.94 17.18
C PHE A 183 16.51 9.99 17.95
N GLY A 184 16.16 8.86 17.34
CA GLY A 184 15.24 7.83 17.83
C GLY A 184 13.75 8.18 17.71
N THR A 185 13.40 9.25 16.99
CA THR A 185 12.01 9.74 16.94
C THR A 185 11.26 9.44 15.65
N ALA A 186 11.95 9.04 14.58
CA ALA A 186 11.33 8.74 13.28
C ALA A 186 10.91 7.27 13.19
N ILE A 187 11.81 6.34 13.53
CA ILE A 187 11.54 4.90 13.53
C ILE A 187 10.97 4.50 14.90
N LYS A 188 9.70 4.83 15.13
CA LYS A 188 9.00 4.52 16.40
C LYS A 188 7.68 3.79 16.18
N PHE A 189 7.24 3.10 17.22
CA PHE A 189 5.92 2.48 17.32
C PHE A 189 4.99 3.22 18.29
N TRP A 190 5.52 4.14 19.10
CA TRP A 190 4.78 4.80 20.16
C TRP A 190 5.27 6.24 20.38
N ASN A 191 4.34 7.17 20.60
CA ASN A 191 4.62 8.54 20.99
C ASN A 191 4.30 8.73 22.49
N PRO A 192 5.30 8.86 23.38
CA PRO A 192 5.07 9.01 24.81
C PRO A 192 4.38 10.34 25.17
N ASN A 193 4.48 11.35 24.31
CA ASN A 193 3.96 12.69 24.59
C ASN A 193 2.44 12.84 24.33
N SER A 194 1.79 11.85 23.72
CA SER A 194 0.36 11.93 23.38
C SER A 194 -0.26 10.55 23.21
N MET A 195 -0.94 10.10 24.28
CA MET A 195 -1.72 8.85 24.27
C MET A 195 -2.82 8.88 23.19
N TRP A 196 -3.46 10.03 23.01
CA TRP A 196 -4.51 10.20 22.00
C TRP A 196 -4.00 9.99 20.57
N SER A 197 -2.78 10.46 20.27
CA SER A 197 -2.17 10.24 18.95
C SER A 197 -1.90 8.76 18.70
N ASN A 198 -1.45 8.01 19.71
CA ASN A 198 -1.25 6.56 19.59
C ASN A 198 -2.59 5.86 19.33
N PHE A 199 -3.58 6.12 20.18
CA PHE A 199 -4.91 5.53 20.05
C PHE A 199 -5.52 5.80 18.67
N SER A 200 -5.48 7.03 18.19
CA SER A 200 -6.00 7.38 16.86
C SER A 200 -5.27 6.66 15.72
N THR A 201 -3.94 6.59 15.76
CA THR A 201 -3.15 5.91 14.71
C THR A 201 -3.42 4.40 14.71
N TYR A 202 -3.39 3.75 15.87
CA TYR A 202 -3.65 2.31 15.95
C TYR A 202 -5.10 1.94 15.62
N SER A 203 -6.07 2.79 15.98
CA SER A 203 -7.47 2.58 15.60
C SER A 203 -7.65 2.62 14.08
N LYS A 204 -7.04 3.61 13.40
CA LYS A 204 -7.05 3.70 11.93
C LYS A 204 -6.36 2.50 11.30
N LEU A 205 -5.19 2.11 11.84
CA LEU A 205 -4.47 0.93 11.38
C LEU A 205 -5.34 -0.33 11.50
N ALA A 206 -6.01 -0.54 12.63
CA ALA A 206 -6.89 -1.68 12.83
C ALA A 206 -8.07 -1.69 11.83
N ILE A 207 -8.69 -0.53 11.59
CA ILE A 207 -9.75 -0.40 10.57
C ILE A 207 -9.22 -0.73 9.17
N LEU A 208 -8.04 -0.24 8.81
CA LEU A 208 -7.42 -0.51 7.51
C LEU A 208 -7.03 -1.98 7.36
N VAL A 209 -6.56 -2.62 8.42
CA VAL A 209 -6.30 -4.07 8.43
C VAL A 209 -7.59 -4.85 8.23
N MET A 210 -8.67 -4.51 8.96
CA MET A 210 -9.97 -5.15 8.76
C MET A 210 -10.50 -4.97 7.34
N ALA A 211 -10.38 -3.76 6.78
CA ALA A 211 -10.77 -3.47 5.40
C ALA A 211 -9.92 -4.25 4.37
N ALA A 212 -8.61 -4.39 4.60
CA ALA A 212 -7.74 -5.16 3.74
C ALA A 212 -8.06 -6.67 3.82
N VAL A 213 -8.30 -7.21 5.02
CA VAL A 213 -8.72 -8.60 5.20
C VAL A 213 -10.05 -8.88 4.50
N GLY A 214 -11.00 -7.95 4.55
CA GLY A 214 -12.28 -8.05 3.83
C GLY A 214 -12.19 -7.78 2.33
N ASP A 215 -11.02 -7.47 1.76
CA ASP A 215 -10.88 -7.23 0.33
C ASP A 215 -11.12 -8.54 -0.45
N PRO A 216 -11.95 -8.52 -1.52
CA PRO A 216 -12.32 -9.72 -2.26
C PRO A 216 -11.13 -10.57 -2.75
N ILE A 217 -10.02 -9.93 -3.12
CA ILE A 217 -8.84 -10.64 -3.64
C ILE A 217 -8.14 -11.41 -2.51
N LEU A 218 -8.04 -10.81 -1.32
CA LEU A 218 -7.50 -11.50 -0.14
C LEU A 218 -8.42 -12.64 0.31
N MET A 219 -9.72 -12.37 0.35
CA MET A 219 -10.73 -13.38 0.74
C MET A 219 -10.76 -14.57 -0.21
N GLN A 220 -10.62 -14.34 -1.52
CA GLN A 220 -10.58 -15.39 -2.54
C GLN A 220 -9.32 -16.25 -2.42
N GLN A 221 -8.16 -15.63 -2.19
CA GLN A 221 -6.90 -16.36 -2.07
C GLN A 221 -6.81 -17.21 -0.80
N TYR A 222 -7.46 -16.80 0.28
CA TYR A 222 -7.49 -17.55 1.55
C TYR A 222 -8.77 -18.40 1.74
N HIS A 223 -9.59 -18.60 0.69
CA HIS A 223 -10.84 -19.37 0.74
C HIS A 223 -11.82 -18.95 1.85
N LEU A 224 -11.79 -17.68 2.25
CA LEU A 224 -12.69 -17.15 3.28
C LEU A 224 -14.07 -16.76 2.71
N HIS A 225 -14.22 -16.78 1.39
CA HIS A 225 -15.49 -16.68 0.70
C HIS A 225 -16.00 -18.10 0.42
N ARG A 226 -16.97 -18.59 1.20
CA ARG A 226 -17.74 -19.75 0.76
C ARG A 226 -18.49 -19.36 -0.50
N THR A 227 -18.32 -20.10 -1.58
CA THR A 227 -19.17 -19.91 -2.76
C THR A 227 -20.64 -20.17 -2.37
N PRO A 228 -21.62 -19.62 -3.10
CA PRO A 228 -23.03 -19.97 -2.91
C PRO A 228 -23.26 -21.48 -2.93
N GLU A 229 -22.49 -22.21 -3.75
CA GLU A 229 -22.50 -23.68 -3.83
C GLU A 229 -22.00 -24.34 -2.54
N GLU A 230 -20.92 -23.84 -1.92
CA GLU A 230 -20.42 -24.34 -0.63
C GLU A 230 -21.36 -23.99 0.54
N MET A 231 -22.04 -22.84 0.48
CA MET A 231 -23.10 -22.49 1.43
C MET A 231 -24.31 -23.40 1.28
N GLN A 232 -24.64 -23.78 0.04
CA GLN A 232 -25.77 -24.65 -0.28
C GLN A 232 -25.48 -26.12 0.05
N ALA A 233 -24.22 -26.57 -0.12
CA ALA A 233 -23.74 -27.89 0.29
C ALA A 233 -23.57 -28.03 1.82
N ALA A 234 -23.30 -26.92 2.52
CA ALA A 234 -23.20 -26.89 3.99
C ALA A 234 -24.56 -26.66 4.69
N ALA A 235 -25.64 -26.45 3.94
CA ALA A 235 -26.99 -26.37 4.50
C ALA A 235 -27.47 -27.77 4.91
N PRO A 236 -27.96 -27.97 6.15
CA PRO A 236 -28.46 -29.28 6.59
C PRO A 236 -29.69 -29.66 5.77
N GLY A 237 -29.51 -30.53 4.76
CA GLY A 237 -30.59 -31.04 3.92
C GLY A 237 -30.21 -31.45 2.49
N THR A 238 -29.02 -31.09 1.98
CA THR A 238 -28.62 -31.48 0.62
C THR A 238 -27.87 -32.81 0.60
N VAL A 239 -28.56 -33.89 0.21
CA VAL A 239 -27.94 -35.18 -0.11
C VAL A 239 -27.14 -35.03 -1.43
N PRO A 240 -25.85 -35.39 -1.49
CA PRO A 240 -25.11 -35.40 -2.76
C PRO A 240 -25.72 -36.45 -3.70
N THR A 241 -26.23 -36.03 -4.86
CA THR A 241 -26.90 -36.93 -5.82
C THR A 241 -25.96 -37.68 -6.75
N GLN A 242 -24.63 -37.65 -6.57
CA GLN A 242 -23.72 -38.47 -7.36
C GLN A 242 -22.53 -38.98 -6.53
N PRO A 243 -22.22 -40.29 -6.55
CA PRO A 243 -20.95 -40.79 -6.05
C PRO A 243 -19.78 -40.27 -6.91
N PRO A 244 -18.57 -40.11 -6.35
CA PRO A 244 -17.41 -39.72 -7.12
C PRO A 244 -17.10 -40.80 -8.16
N GLU A 245 -17.04 -40.39 -9.43
CA GLU A 245 -16.57 -41.23 -10.53
C GLU A 245 -15.07 -41.49 -10.33
N ILE A 246 -14.74 -42.71 -9.88
CA ILE A 246 -13.36 -43.16 -9.74
C ILE A 246 -12.80 -43.32 -11.16
N ALA A 247 -11.95 -42.38 -11.58
CA ALA A 247 -11.20 -42.49 -12.83
C ALA A 247 -10.28 -43.71 -12.77
N THR A 248 -10.68 -44.80 -13.43
CA THR A 248 -9.80 -45.95 -13.68
C THR A 248 -8.92 -45.63 -14.89
N GLU A 249 -7.72 -45.10 -14.66
CA GLU A 249 -6.67 -45.13 -15.69
C GLU A 249 -6.07 -46.55 -15.78
N PRO A 250 -5.97 -47.16 -16.97
CA PRO A 250 -5.29 -48.43 -17.13
C PRO A 250 -3.76 -48.23 -17.11
N LEU A 251 -3.11 -48.86 -16.13
CA LEU A 251 -1.65 -49.02 -16.04
C LEU A 251 -1.10 -49.70 -17.31
N THR A 252 -0.45 -48.94 -18.19
CA THR A 252 0.38 -49.49 -19.27
C THR A 252 1.84 -49.53 -18.82
N PHE A 253 2.37 -50.75 -18.65
CA PHE A 253 3.81 -50.96 -18.42
C PHE A 253 4.54 -50.97 -19.77
N PRO A 254 5.61 -50.19 -19.96
CA PRO A 254 6.42 -50.29 -21.16
C PRO A 254 7.28 -51.57 -21.11
N ILE A 255 7.00 -52.50 -22.02
CA ILE A 255 7.88 -53.65 -22.29
C ILE A 255 9.05 -53.14 -23.12
N THR A 256 10.26 -53.28 -22.57
CA THR A 256 11.53 -53.06 -23.25
C THR A 256 11.75 -54.00 -24.42
N ARG A 257 12.22 -53.47 -25.55
CA ARG A 257 13.21 -54.11 -26.42
C ARG A 257 14.00 -53.05 -27.19
#